data_AF-A0A2Y9C9W9-F1
#
_entry.id   AF-A0A2Y9C9W9-F1
#
_cell.length_a   1.000
_cell.length_b   1.000
_cell.length_c   1.000
_cell.angle_alpha   90.00
_cell.angle_beta   90.00
_cell.angle_gamma   90.00
#
_symmetry.space_group_name_H-M   'P 1'
#
loop_
_entity.id
_entity.type
_entity.pdbx_description
1 polymer ?
#
loop_
_entity_poly.entity_id
_entity_poly.type
_entity_poly.pdbx_seq_one_letter_code
_entity_poly.pdbx_strand_id
1 'polypeptide(L)'
;MNIWTVFQTIKNQQFRPESVKAVYQDLSAVPQEEQAKWIQNKKEKIGTEPSYTGNLILEKELFAELTKNLQQTQNYDLYLEEIEQKAEQMTSVIFSDDRSYAYRSAQKTPAVFKKLQGIHVTTDVSEGVILATRSEFTDFCMFLIIIAAVYFLIFEERKFKLYALLKSTYRGRQSVIRAKVFSGAGIVLFCVLVFYGGNYLIGCCKYGFGDPARSVQSVTILYESPFRLSVLEYLVLYLVLKFIVCYSVAGNAVRAEGERFCRFTGCCFFKIYKYHGIYKSISCL
;
A
#
# COMPACT_ATOMS: atom_id res chain seq x y z
N MET A 1 -12.78 -2.29 -9.84
CA MET A 1 -11.61 -1.72 -10.56
C MET A 1 -12.18 -1.03 -11.79
N ASN A 2 -12.19 0.31 -11.81
CA ASN A 2 -12.81 1.06 -12.91
C ASN A 2 -11.84 1.10 -14.10
N ILE A 3 -12.35 0.96 -15.32
CA ILE A 3 -11.55 1.05 -16.56
C ILE A 3 -10.73 2.36 -16.61
N TRP A 4 -11.26 3.42 -16.00
CA TRP A 4 -10.58 4.71 -15.87
C TRP A 4 -9.27 4.64 -15.05
N THR A 5 -9.20 3.85 -13.97
CA THR A 5 -7.96 3.72 -13.18
C THR A 5 -6.90 2.91 -13.91
N VAL A 6 -7.32 1.87 -14.64
CA VAL A 6 -6.42 1.12 -15.54
C VAL A 6 -5.89 2.03 -16.65
N PHE A 7 -6.75 2.88 -17.23
CA PHE A 7 -6.35 3.84 -18.26
C PHE A 7 -5.37 4.90 -17.73
N GLN A 8 -5.54 5.39 -16.51
CA GLN A 8 -4.58 6.28 -15.84
C GLN A 8 -3.24 5.59 -15.56
N THR A 9 -3.27 4.29 -15.24
CA THR A 9 -2.05 3.50 -15.00
C THR A 9 -1.29 3.24 -16.30
N ILE A 10 -2.00 3.02 -17.40
CA ILE A 10 -1.43 2.97 -18.76
C ILE A 10 -0.83 4.32 -19.17
N LYS A 11 -1.45 5.44 -18.74
CA LYS A 11 -0.94 6.81 -18.97
C LYS A 11 0.42 7.08 -18.32
N ASN A 12 0.64 6.60 -17.10
CA ASN A 12 1.95 6.70 -16.43
C ASN A 12 3.04 5.80 -17.06
N GLN A 13 2.66 4.87 -17.94
CA GLN A 13 3.56 4.01 -18.71
C GLN A 13 3.94 4.60 -20.08
N GLN A 14 3.43 5.80 -20.40
CA GLN A 14 3.51 6.38 -21.73
C GLN A 14 4.89 7.02 -22.03
N PHE A 15 5.65 7.40 -21.00
CA PHE A 15 6.98 8.00 -21.17
C PHE A 15 8.09 6.97 -21.06
N ARG A 16 9.08 7.07 -21.95
CA ARG A 16 10.29 6.24 -21.86
C ARG A 16 11.08 6.64 -20.59
N PRO A 17 11.54 5.68 -19.78
CA PRO A 17 12.27 6.00 -18.54
C PRO A 17 13.53 6.84 -18.76
N GLU A 18 14.19 6.66 -19.90
CA GLU A 18 15.37 7.44 -20.31
C GLU A 18 15.03 8.93 -20.50
N SER A 19 13.92 9.23 -21.20
CA SER A 19 13.46 10.60 -21.43
C SER A 19 13.10 11.29 -20.11
N VAL A 20 12.42 10.58 -19.20
CA VAL A 20 12.06 11.11 -17.88
C VAL A 20 13.31 11.42 -17.07
N LYS A 21 14.25 10.45 -16.97
CA LYS A 21 15.52 10.65 -16.25
C LYS A 21 16.32 11.82 -16.80
N ALA A 22 16.43 11.96 -18.12
CA ALA A 22 17.17 13.04 -18.76
C ALA A 22 16.57 14.42 -18.40
N VAL A 23 15.25 14.56 -18.45
CA VAL A 23 14.60 15.84 -18.11
C VAL A 23 14.79 16.20 -16.64
N TYR A 24 14.64 15.24 -15.72
CA TYR A 24 14.83 15.52 -14.29
C TYR A 24 16.31 15.78 -13.94
N GLN A 25 17.27 15.16 -14.65
CA GLN A 25 18.69 15.50 -14.53
C GLN A 25 18.95 16.96 -14.90
N ASP A 26 18.46 17.40 -16.06
CA ASP A 26 18.58 18.79 -16.49
C ASP A 26 17.87 19.76 -15.53
N LEU A 27 16.68 19.38 -15.05
CA LEU A 27 15.89 20.19 -14.12
C LEU A 27 16.59 20.35 -12.76
N SER A 28 17.23 19.28 -12.27
CA SER A 28 17.97 19.29 -11.00
C SER A 28 19.19 20.20 -11.01
N ALA A 29 19.76 20.48 -12.19
CA ALA A 29 20.87 21.42 -12.36
C ALA A 29 20.42 22.89 -12.29
N VAL A 30 19.11 23.17 -12.43
CA VAL A 30 18.54 24.52 -12.39
C VAL A 30 18.11 24.86 -10.96
N PRO A 31 18.44 26.07 -10.45
CA PRO A 31 17.95 26.52 -9.14
C PRO A 31 16.42 26.48 -9.04
N GLN A 32 15.89 26.10 -7.88
CA GLN A 32 14.45 25.85 -7.68
C GLN A 32 13.56 27.05 -8.06
N GLU A 33 14.04 28.28 -7.86
CA GLU A 33 13.33 29.52 -8.23
C GLU A 33 13.23 29.73 -9.74
N GLU A 34 14.17 29.18 -10.51
CA GLU A 34 14.26 29.35 -11.96
C GLU A 34 13.65 28.17 -12.74
N GLN A 35 13.36 27.05 -12.06
CA GLN A 35 12.79 25.85 -12.69
C GLN A 35 11.50 26.14 -13.47
N ALA A 36 10.62 27.00 -12.94
CA ALA A 36 9.39 27.39 -13.64
C ALA A 36 9.66 28.12 -14.97
N LYS A 37 10.62 29.05 -14.97
CA LYS A 37 11.05 29.79 -16.17
C LYS A 37 11.73 28.85 -17.17
N TRP A 38 12.56 27.93 -16.70
CA TRP A 38 13.21 26.93 -17.54
C TRP A 38 12.20 26.04 -18.26
N ILE A 39 11.17 25.54 -17.54
CA ILE A 39 10.10 24.74 -18.14
C ILE A 39 9.32 25.55 -19.16
N GLN A 40 8.98 26.81 -18.88
CA GLN A 40 8.26 27.66 -19.82
C GLN A 40 9.07 27.91 -21.10
N ASN A 41 10.35 28.25 -20.97
CA ASN A 41 11.25 28.43 -22.10
C ASN A 41 11.40 27.16 -22.94
N LYS A 42 11.45 25.99 -22.29
CA LYS A 42 11.47 24.70 -23.00
C LYS A 42 10.14 24.45 -23.72
N LYS A 43 9.00 24.70 -23.08
CA LYS A 43 7.66 24.55 -23.70
C LYS A 43 7.49 25.37 -24.97
N GLU A 44 7.97 26.61 -24.97
CA GLU A 44 7.92 27.49 -26.14
C GLU A 44 8.77 26.94 -27.30
N LYS A 45 9.92 26.30 -27.00
CA LYS A 45 10.82 25.70 -27.99
C LYS A 45 10.35 24.34 -28.55
N ILE A 46 9.44 23.64 -27.86
CA ILE A 46 8.89 22.34 -28.32
C ILE A 46 8.19 22.46 -29.69
N GLY A 47 7.66 23.63 -30.05
CA GLY A 47 6.99 23.85 -31.33
C GLY A 47 7.87 23.57 -32.57
N THR A 48 9.19 23.60 -32.39
CA THR A 48 10.19 23.41 -33.45
C THR A 48 10.68 21.97 -33.57
N GLU A 49 11.19 21.36 -32.49
CA GLU A 49 11.67 19.96 -32.46
C GLU A 49 11.60 19.35 -31.04
N PRO A 50 11.31 18.03 -30.91
CA PRO A 50 11.33 17.34 -29.63
C PRO A 50 12.76 17.08 -29.13
N SER A 51 13.09 17.51 -27.91
CA SER A 51 14.41 17.34 -27.29
C SER A 51 14.60 16.00 -26.57
N TYR A 52 13.53 15.37 -26.04
CA TYR A 52 13.68 14.24 -25.11
C TYR A 52 12.96 12.96 -25.51
N THR A 53 11.73 13.06 -26.02
CA THR A 53 10.91 11.88 -26.32
C THR A 53 10.96 11.47 -27.80
N GLY A 54 11.52 12.34 -28.66
CA GLY A 54 11.49 12.18 -30.12
C GLY A 54 10.08 12.30 -30.73
N ASN A 55 9.07 12.63 -29.92
CA ASN A 55 7.68 12.79 -30.37
C ASN A 55 7.08 14.05 -29.73
N LEU A 56 6.68 15.00 -30.57
CA LEU A 56 6.10 16.28 -30.13
C LEU A 56 4.91 16.13 -29.17
N ILE A 57 4.02 15.16 -29.39
CA ILE A 57 2.83 14.97 -28.56
C ILE A 57 3.25 14.50 -27.16
N LEU A 58 4.14 13.49 -27.10
CA LEU A 58 4.63 12.95 -25.83
C LEU A 58 5.46 13.99 -25.08
N GLU A 59 6.24 14.82 -25.78
CA GLU A 59 7.01 15.87 -25.14
C GLU A 59 6.11 16.94 -24.49
N LYS A 60 5.06 17.37 -25.21
CA LYS A 60 4.07 18.29 -24.66
C LYS A 60 3.39 17.73 -23.41
N GLU A 61 3.05 16.44 -23.41
CA GLU A 61 2.42 15.79 -22.26
C GLU A 61 3.38 15.68 -21.07
N LEU A 62 4.65 15.31 -21.30
CA LEU A 62 5.69 15.26 -20.27
C LEU A 62 5.88 16.63 -19.60
N PHE A 63 6.03 17.70 -20.38
CA PHE A 63 6.19 19.04 -19.84
C PHE A 63 4.91 19.59 -19.19
N ALA A 64 3.73 19.15 -19.62
CA ALA A 64 2.48 19.46 -18.94
C ALA A 64 2.45 18.83 -17.54
N GLU A 65 2.86 17.57 -17.41
CA GLU A 65 2.96 16.89 -16.11
C GLU A 65 4.00 17.53 -15.20
N LEU A 66 5.20 17.83 -15.72
CA LEU A 66 6.23 18.51 -14.93
C LEU A 66 5.78 19.89 -14.41
N THR A 67 5.02 20.64 -15.21
CA THR A 67 4.49 21.94 -14.78
C THR A 67 3.48 21.77 -13.66
N LYS A 68 2.61 20.76 -13.77
CA LYS A 68 1.67 20.42 -12.70
C LYS A 68 2.42 20.06 -11.42
N ASN A 69 3.46 19.25 -11.51
CA ASN A 69 4.25 18.83 -10.35
C ASN A 69 4.95 20.03 -9.70
N LEU A 70 5.56 20.93 -10.49
CA LEU A 70 6.14 22.16 -9.99
C LEU A 70 5.11 23.07 -9.31
N GLN A 71 3.95 23.26 -9.93
CA GLN A 71 2.87 24.08 -9.36
C GLN A 71 2.37 23.51 -8.04
N GLN A 72 2.26 22.19 -7.91
CA GLN A 72 1.91 21.53 -6.65
C GLN A 72 2.98 21.82 -5.59
N THR A 73 4.26 21.62 -5.92
CA THR A 73 5.37 21.88 -4.98
C THR A 73 5.43 23.34 -4.54
N GLN A 74 5.31 24.29 -5.48
CA GLN A 74 5.42 25.73 -5.20
C GLN A 74 4.23 26.28 -4.40
N ASN A 75 3.03 25.78 -4.67
CA ASN A 75 1.81 26.25 -4.00
C ASN A 75 1.42 25.39 -2.79
N TYR A 76 2.35 24.60 -2.24
CA TYR A 76 2.05 23.72 -1.12
C TYR A 76 1.60 24.49 0.14
N ASP A 77 2.23 25.63 0.42
CA ASP A 77 1.85 26.48 1.55
C ASP A 77 0.42 27.04 1.38
N LEU A 78 0.07 27.47 0.16
CA LEU A 78 -1.30 27.90 -0.17
C LEU A 78 -2.31 26.77 0.01
N TYR A 79 -1.94 25.54 -0.33
CA TYR A 79 -2.79 24.37 -0.09
C TYR A 79 -3.02 24.10 1.40
N LEU A 80 -2.01 24.30 2.25
CA LEU A 80 -2.16 24.19 3.71
C LEU A 80 -3.11 25.27 4.26
N GLU A 81 -3.01 26.51 3.76
CA GLU A 81 -3.93 27.60 4.11
C GLU A 81 -5.36 27.30 3.65
N GLU A 82 -5.55 26.76 2.44
CA GLU A 82 -6.86 26.36 1.94
C GLU A 82 -7.53 25.30 2.84
N ILE A 83 -6.76 24.38 3.42
CA ILE A 83 -7.30 23.39 4.35
C ILE A 83 -7.82 24.05 5.63
N GLU A 84 -7.09 25.05 6.14
CA GLU A 84 -7.49 25.81 7.32
C GLU A 84 -8.75 26.63 7.04
N GLN A 85 -8.78 27.37 5.92
CA GLN A 85 -9.95 28.14 5.50
C GLN A 85 -11.19 27.25 5.26
N LYS A 86 -11.04 26.11 4.59
CA LYS A 86 -12.16 25.17 4.36
C LYS A 86 -12.70 24.62 5.68
N ALA A 87 -11.83 24.36 6.65
CA ALA A 87 -12.25 23.92 7.98
C ALA A 87 -13.02 25.02 8.71
N GLU A 88 -12.51 26.25 8.72
CA GLU A 88 -13.19 27.40 9.33
C GLU A 88 -14.55 27.66 8.71
N GLN A 89 -14.64 27.69 7.37
CA GLN A 89 -15.90 27.82 6.66
C GLN A 89 -16.89 26.73 7.06
N MET A 90 -16.49 25.45 7.09
CA MET A 90 -17.37 24.35 7.49
C MET A 90 -17.86 24.44 8.95
N THR A 91 -17.05 25.00 9.86
CA THR A 91 -17.41 25.14 11.28
C THR A 91 -18.15 26.44 11.61
N SER A 92 -18.05 27.47 10.77
CA SER A 92 -18.64 28.80 11.02
C SER A 92 -20.04 28.98 10.44
N VAL A 93 -20.49 28.09 9.54
CA VAL A 93 -21.86 28.12 9.05
C VAL A 93 -22.83 27.96 10.22
N ILE A 94 -23.73 28.92 10.42
CA ILE A 94 -24.70 28.98 11.52
C ILE A 94 -25.61 27.71 11.60
N PHE A 95 -25.71 26.95 10.51
CA PHE A 95 -26.43 25.67 10.40
C PHE A 95 -25.52 24.43 10.37
N SER A 96 -24.26 24.56 10.77
CA SER A 96 -23.37 23.40 10.83
C SER A 96 -23.80 22.49 11.99
N ASP A 97 -24.06 21.22 11.66
CA ASP A 97 -24.47 20.21 12.64
C ASP A 97 -23.23 19.65 13.35
N ASP A 98 -23.07 19.97 14.63
CA ASP A 98 -21.97 19.49 15.48
C ASP A 98 -21.89 17.95 15.57
N ARG A 99 -22.97 17.25 15.26
CA ARG A 99 -23.03 15.78 15.24
C ARG A 99 -22.55 15.20 13.90
N SER A 100 -22.41 16.03 12.87
CA SER A 100 -21.94 15.62 11.55
C SER A 100 -20.48 15.19 11.57
N TYR A 101 -20.18 14.17 10.77
CA TYR A 101 -18.79 13.75 10.49
C TYR A 101 -17.98 14.88 9.84
N ALA A 102 -18.60 15.69 8.98
CA ALA A 102 -17.93 16.79 8.30
C ALA A 102 -17.41 17.83 9.30
N TYR A 103 -18.23 18.20 10.29
CA TYR A 103 -17.87 19.15 11.33
C TYR A 103 -16.70 18.65 12.19
N ARG A 104 -16.76 17.39 12.65
CA ARG A 104 -15.68 16.78 13.44
C ARG A 104 -14.38 16.61 12.65
N SER A 105 -14.50 16.33 11.35
CA SER A 105 -13.34 16.25 10.44
C SER A 105 -12.74 17.64 10.23
N ALA A 106 -13.57 18.65 9.99
CA ALA A 106 -13.13 20.04 9.85
C ALA A 106 -12.37 20.53 11.09
N GLN A 107 -12.79 20.16 12.30
CA GLN A 107 -12.03 20.52 13.51
C GLN A 107 -10.66 19.83 13.62
N LYS A 108 -10.57 18.55 13.22
CA LYS A 108 -9.35 17.74 13.43
C LYS A 108 -8.32 17.89 12.32
N THR A 109 -8.78 18.12 11.09
CA THR A 109 -7.92 18.12 9.89
C THR A 109 -6.84 19.21 9.95
N PRO A 110 -7.15 20.49 10.28
CA PRO A 110 -6.13 21.54 10.37
C PRO A 110 -5.02 21.22 11.36
N ALA A 111 -5.35 20.63 12.52
CA ALA A 111 -4.36 20.26 13.53
C ALA A 111 -3.37 19.19 13.04
N VAL A 112 -3.78 18.32 12.10
CA VAL A 112 -2.91 17.33 11.48
C VAL A 112 -2.00 17.99 10.44
N PHE A 113 -2.56 18.81 9.55
CA PHE A 113 -1.82 19.50 8.48
C PHE A 113 -0.92 20.62 9.00
N LYS A 114 -1.20 21.21 10.16
CA LYS A 114 -0.32 22.18 10.83
C LYS A 114 1.08 21.63 11.11
N LYS A 115 1.21 20.31 11.30
CA LYS A 115 2.51 19.64 11.49
C LYS A 115 3.40 19.65 10.24
N LEU A 116 2.79 19.94 9.08
CA LEU A 116 3.42 19.99 7.77
C LEU A 116 3.86 21.41 7.38
N GLN A 117 3.49 22.43 8.16
CA GLN A 117 3.96 23.80 7.93
C GLN A 117 5.50 23.88 8.03
N GLY A 118 6.12 24.58 7.08
CA GLY A 118 7.57 24.78 7.02
C GLY A 118 8.37 23.59 6.48
N ILE A 119 7.72 22.63 5.78
CA ILE A 119 8.43 21.58 5.04
C ILE A 119 8.84 22.14 3.68
N HIS A 120 10.13 22.05 3.35
CA HIS A 120 10.60 22.29 1.99
C HIS A 120 10.24 21.11 1.09
N VAL A 121 9.20 21.28 0.27
CA VAL A 121 8.84 20.32 -0.77
C VAL A 121 9.72 20.59 -1.99
N THR A 122 10.38 19.55 -2.50
CA THR A 122 11.26 19.63 -3.67
C THR A 122 10.68 18.84 -4.84
N THR A 123 10.88 19.32 -6.06
CA THR A 123 10.39 18.61 -7.26
C THR A 123 11.45 17.63 -7.73
N ASP A 124 11.10 16.35 -7.76
CA ASP A 124 12.00 15.27 -8.17
C ASP A 124 11.20 14.05 -8.65
N VAL A 125 11.85 13.11 -9.33
CA VAL A 125 11.27 11.94 -10.02
C VAL A 125 10.30 11.19 -9.12
N SER A 126 9.01 11.22 -9.43
CA SER A 126 7.96 10.60 -8.62
C SER A 126 7.57 9.20 -9.11
N GLU A 127 7.86 8.93 -10.39
CA GLU A 127 7.39 7.81 -11.17
C GLU A 127 7.98 6.48 -10.68
N GLY A 128 9.21 6.49 -10.17
CA GLY A 128 9.83 5.32 -9.54
C GLY A 128 9.11 4.87 -8.28
N VAL A 129 8.74 5.81 -7.41
CA VAL A 129 8.01 5.54 -6.16
C VAL A 129 6.58 5.07 -6.46
N ILE A 130 5.95 5.68 -7.46
CA ILE A 130 4.62 5.30 -7.93
C ILE A 130 4.65 3.88 -8.49
N LEU A 131 5.60 3.55 -9.37
CA LEU A 131 5.72 2.21 -9.94
C LEU A 131 6.01 1.15 -8.86
N ALA A 132 6.85 1.49 -7.88
CA ALA A 132 7.20 0.59 -6.78
C ALA A 132 6.00 0.27 -5.88
N THR A 133 5.08 1.22 -5.69
CA THR A 133 3.93 1.06 -4.78
C THR A 133 2.63 0.67 -5.48
N ARG A 134 2.33 1.22 -6.65
CA ARG A 134 1.09 1.03 -7.41
C ARG A 134 1.17 -0.10 -8.43
N SER A 135 1.50 -1.32 -7.98
CA SER A 135 1.42 -2.51 -8.82
C SER A 135 0.17 -3.34 -8.50
N GLU A 136 -0.94 -3.02 -9.17
CA GLU A 136 -2.21 -3.75 -9.02
C GLU A 136 -2.07 -5.23 -9.42
N PHE A 137 -1.25 -5.50 -10.44
CA PHE A 137 -0.97 -6.86 -10.89
C PHE A 137 -0.26 -7.70 -9.81
N THR A 138 0.74 -7.12 -9.14
CA THR A 138 1.44 -7.80 -8.04
C THR A 138 0.50 -8.13 -6.89
N ASP A 139 -0.43 -7.23 -6.56
CA ASP A 139 -1.43 -7.47 -5.53
C ASP A 139 -2.34 -8.66 -5.86
N PHE A 140 -2.78 -8.77 -7.11
CA PHE A 140 -3.57 -9.92 -7.57
C PHE A 140 -2.79 -11.23 -7.51
N CYS A 141 -1.53 -11.23 -7.98
CA CYS A 141 -0.66 -12.41 -7.87
C CYS A 141 -0.41 -12.82 -6.41
N MET A 142 -0.16 -11.85 -5.53
CA MET A 142 0.05 -12.11 -4.10
C MET A 142 -1.17 -12.74 -3.45
N PHE A 143 -2.38 -12.29 -3.79
CA PHE A 143 -3.61 -12.90 -3.30
C PHE A 143 -3.73 -14.39 -3.69
N LEU A 144 -3.44 -14.73 -4.94
CA LEU A 144 -3.45 -16.12 -5.42
C LEU A 144 -2.40 -16.99 -4.71
N ILE A 145 -1.20 -16.45 -4.51
CA ILE A 145 -0.10 -17.14 -3.82
C ILE A 145 -0.46 -17.42 -2.36
N ILE A 146 -1.10 -16.47 -1.68
CA ILE A 146 -1.55 -16.66 -0.28
C ILE A 146 -2.60 -17.78 -0.20
N ILE A 147 -3.56 -17.82 -1.14
CA ILE A 147 -4.55 -18.90 -1.19
C ILE A 147 -3.86 -20.25 -1.40
N ALA A 148 -2.92 -20.33 -2.35
CA ALA A 148 -2.16 -21.54 -2.61
C ALA A 148 -1.32 -21.96 -1.39
N ALA A 149 -0.62 -21.04 -0.74
CA ALA A 149 0.19 -21.31 0.45
C ALA A 149 -0.65 -21.84 1.61
N VAL A 150 -1.82 -21.23 1.88
CA VAL A 150 -2.77 -21.71 2.89
C VAL A 150 -3.28 -23.10 2.51
N TYR A 151 -3.60 -23.35 1.24
CA TYR A 151 -4.01 -24.68 0.77
C TYR A 151 -2.94 -25.74 1.02
N PHE A 152 -1.68 -25.48 0.66
CA PHE A 152 -0.58 -26.41 0.91
C PHE A 152 -0.36 -26.68 2.40
N LEU A 153 -0.36 -25.63 3.24
CA LEU A 153 -0.22 -25.76 4.69
C LEU A 153 -1.31 -26.64 5.33
N ILE A 154 -2.52 -26.64 4.77
CA ILE A 154 -3.63 -27.48 5.25
C ILE A 154 -3.55 -28.89 4.67
N PHE A 155 -3.19 -29.01 3.39
CA PHE A 155 -3.25 -30.26 2.64
C PHE A 155 -2.09 -31.21 2.96
N GLU A 156 -0.88 -30.69 3.19
CA GLU A 156 0.28 -31.52 3.56
C GLU A 156 0.01 -32.35 4.81
N GLU A 157 -0.62 -31.76 5.82
CA GLU A 157 -0.95 -32.48 7.03
C GLU A 157 -1.94 -33.63 6.82
N ARG A 158 -2.90 -33.47 5.90
CA ARG A 158 -3.85 -34.54 5.56
C ARG A 158 -3.13 -35.73 4.92
N LYS A 159 -2.09 -35.47 4.13
CA LYS A 159 -1.29 -36.51 3.47
C LYS A 159 -0.45 -37.31 4.47
N PHE A 160 0.20 -36.65 5.41
CA PHE A 160 1.14 -37.33 6.33
C PHE A 160 0.48 -38.05 7.53
N LYS A 161 -0.85 -38.04 7.66
CA LYS A 161 -1.62 -38.67 8.77
C LYS A 161 -1.19 -38.26 10.20
N LEU A 162 -0.28 -37.29 10.35
CA LEU A 162 0.17 -36.68 11.62
C LEU A 162 -1.00 -36.11 12.44
N TYR A 163 -2.12 -35.83 11.78
CA TYR A 163 -3.40 -35.44 12.39
C TYR A 163 -3.89 -36.41 13.48
N ALA A 164 -3.68 -37.72 13.33
CA ALA A 164 -4.17 -38.70 14.30
C ALA A 164 -3.42 -38.61 15.64
N LEU A 165 -2.11 -38.37 15.60
CA LEU A 165 -1.25 -38.21 16.78
C LEU A 165 -1.50 -36.87 17.49
N LEU A 166 -1.69 -35.80 16.72
CA LEU A 166 -1.93 -34.45 17.24
C LEU A 166 -3.30 -34.26 17.89
N LYS A 167 -4.27 -35.14 17.59
CA LYS A 167 -5.65 -35.07 18.10
C LYS A 167 -5.79 -35.60 19.53
N SER A 168 -4.83 -36.37 20.05
CA SER A 168 -4.99 -37.01 21.37
C SER A 168 -4.84 -36.06 22.56
N THR A 169 -4.28 -34.85 22.37
CA THR A 169 -4.06 -33.89 23.46
C THR A 169 -4.58 -32.48 23.15
N TYR A 170 -5.46 -31.96 24.01
CA TYR A 170 -6.08 -30.63 23.86
C TYR A 170 -5.07 -29.46 23.81
N ARG A 171 -3.98 -29.53 24.62
CA ARG A 171 -2.92 -28.51 24.64
C ARG A 171 -2.01 -28.55 23.41
N GLY A 172 -1.79 -29.72 22.81
CA GLY A 172 -0.96 -29.87 21.59
C GLY A 172 -1.56 -29.18 20.37
N ARG A 173 -2.88 -29.17 20.28
CA ARG A 173 -3.63 -28.56 19.17
C ARG A 173 -3.39 -27.06 19.00
N GLN A 174 -3.44 -26.29 20.08
CA GLN A 174 -3.18 -24.84 20.04
C GLN A 174 -1.71 -24.55 19.69
N SER A 175 -0.80 -25.42 20.11
CA SER A 175 0.61 -25.32 19.75
C SER A 175 0.82 -25.49 18.24
N VAL A 176 0.13 -26.45 17.61
CA VAL A 176 0.23 -26.66 16.15
C VAL A 176 -0.38 -25.54 15.34
N ILE A 177 -1.54 -25.01 15.77
CA ILE A 177 -2.13 -23.84 15.10
C ILE A 177 -1.16 -22.65 15.16
N ARG A 178 -0.54 -22.39 16.31
CA ARG A 178 0.47 -21.32 16.45
C ARG A 178 1.70 -21.57 15.58
N ALA A 179 2.21 -22.81 15.56
CA ALA A 179 3.36 -23.18 14.73
C ALA A 179 3.10 -22.96 13.23
N LYS A 180 1.88 -23.26 12.75
CA LYS A 180 1.48 -22.98 11.35
C LYS A 180 1.36 -21.52 11.02
N VAL A 181 0.78 -20.74 11.92
CA VAL A 181 0.67 -19.29 11.71
C VAL A 181 2.07 -18.68 11.64
N PHE A 182 3.00 -19.20 12.45
CA PHE A 182 4.41 -18.78 12.41
C PHE A 182 5.14 -19.22 11.13
N SER A 183 4.99 -20.48 10.69
CA SER A 183 5.58 -20.92 9.42
C SER A 183 4.96 -20.19 8.22
N GLY A 184 3.66 -19.94 8.25
CA GLY A 184 2.95 -19.12 7.29
C GLY A 184 3.46 -17.67 7.27
N ALA A 185 3.82 -17.09 8.43
CA ALA A 185 4.44 -15.77 8.50
C ALA A 185 5.77 -15.72 7.73
N GLY A 186 6.60 -16.75 7.85
CA GLY A 186 7.86 -16.85 7.10
C GLY A 186 7.65 -16.91 5.59
N ILE A 187 6.68 -17.72 5.13
CA ILE A 187 6.32 -17.81 3.70
C ILE A 187 5.80 -16.46 3.19
N VAL A 188 4.88 -15.83 3.93
CA VAL A 188 4.32 -14.51 3.57
C VAL A 188 5.42 -13.45 3.53
N LEU A 189 6.33 -13.43 4.50
CA LEU A 189 7.45 -12.48 4.53
C LEU A 189 8.34 -12.65 3.29
N PHE A 190 8.70 -13.89 2.97
CA PHE A 190 9.51 -14.20 1.79
C PHE A 190 8.81 -13.75 0.50
N CYS A 191 7.52 -14.09 0.32
CA CYS A 191 6.76 -13.66 -0.85
C CYS A 191 6.68 -12.12 -0.93
N VAL A 192 6.42 -11.43 0.19
CA VAL A 192 6.36 -9.96 0.20
C VAL A 192 7.69 -9.35 -0.23
N LEU A 193 8.81 -9.85 0.28
CA LEU A 193 10.15 -9.38 -0.08
C LEU A 193 10.47 -9.64 -1.56
N VAL A 194 10.14 -10.81 -2.10
CA VAL A 194 10.41 -11.13 -3.50
C VAL A 194 9.54 -10.30 -4.45
N PHE A 195 8.23 -10.24 -4.22
CA PHE A 195 7.30 -9.59 -5.13
C PHE A 195 7.32 -8.07 -5.01
N TYR A 196 7.18 -7.53 -3.80
CA TYR A 196 7.20 -6.07 -3.59
C TYR A 196 8.63 -5.52 -3.63
N GLY A 197 9.62 -6.26 -3.14
CA GLY A 197 11.03 -5.88 -3.33
C GLY A 197 11.45 -5.94 -4.81
N GLY A 198 10.90 -6.88 -5.59
CA GLY A 198 11.04 -6.89 -7.05
C GLY A 198 10.50 -5.62 -7.70
N ASN A 199 9.31 -5.14 -7.28
CA ASN A 199 8.77 -3.86 -7.76
C ASN A 199 9.67 -2.68 -7.38
N TYR A 200 10.30 -2.73 -6.20
CA TYR A 200 11.23 -1.68 -5.76
C TYR A 200 12.48 -1.66 -6.62
N LEU A 201 13.04 -2.83 -6.93
CA LEU A 201 14.17 -2.95 -7.85
C LEU A 201 13.81 -2.44 -9.25
N ILE A 202 12.63 -2.80 -9.77
CA ILE A 202 12.18 -2.34 -11.10
C ILE A 202 11.99 -0.81 -11.10
N GLY A 203 11.38 -0.24 -10.06
CA GLY A 203 11.21 1.21 -9.90
C GLY A 203 12.55 1.93 -9.84
N CYS A 204 13.49 1.42 -9.05
CA CYS A 204 14.84 1.95 -8.92
C CYS A 204 15.63 1.88 -10.23
N CYS A 205 15.60 0.74 -10.93
CA CYS A 205 16.32 0.58 -12.20
C CYS A 205 15.73 1.44 -13.32
N LYS A 206 14.40 1.51 -13.45
CA LYS A 206 13.75 2.24 -14.54
C LYS A 206 13.84 3.75 -14.35
N TYR A 207 13.34 4.28 -13.24
CA TYR A 207 13.21 5.72 -13.00
C TYR A 207 14.17 6.23 -11.93
N GLY A 208 14.48 5.40 -10.92
CA GLY A 208 15.15 5.87 -9.71
C GLY A 208 14.15 6.48 -8.73
N PHE A 209 14.55 6.60 -7.47
CA PHE A 209 13.68 7.17 -6.42
C PHE A 209 13.93 8.67 -6.15
N GLY A 210 14.90 9.26 -6.84
CA GLY A 210 15.37 10.61 -6.54
C GLY A 210 16.10 10.65 -5.19
N ASP A 211 16.00 11.78 -4.49
CA ASP A 211 16.44 11.88 -3.10
C ASP A 211 15.48 11.10 -2.17
N PRO A 212 15.94 10.03 -1.48
CA PRO A 212 15.10 9.26 -0.57
C PRO A 212 14.76 10.02 0.73
N ALA A 213 15.50 11.07 1.08
CA ALA A 213 15.29 11.87 2.29
C ALA A 213 14.23 12.97 2.11
N ARG A 214 13.82 13.25 0.87
CA ARG A 214 12.78 14.25 0.59
C ARG A 214 11.44 13.87 1.20
N SER A 215 10.61 14.89 1.47
CA SER A 215 9.27 14.73 2.01
C SER A 215 8.35 13.98 1.06
N VAL A 216 7.52 13.07 1.55
CA VAL A 216 6.59 12.27 0.73
C VAL A 216 5.60 13.12 -0.08
N GLN A 217 5.32 14.34 0.38
CA GLN A 217 4.49 15.35 -0.28
C GLN A 217 4.99 15.76 -1.67
N SER A 218 6.29 15.56 -1.97
CA SER A 218 6.82 15.84 -3.31
C SER A 218 6.31 14.85 -4.36
N VAL A 219 5.82 13.68 -3.94
CA VAL A 219 5.32 12.66 -4.85
C VAL A 219 3.90 13.03 -5.24
N THR A 220 3.63 13.14 -6.54
CA THR A 220 2.38 13.67 -7.11
C THR A 220 1.10 13.05 -6.54
N ILE A 221 1.11 11.74 -6.26
CA ILE A 221 -0.05 11.01 -5.69
C ILE A 221 -0.15 11.17 -4.17
N LEU A 222 0.96 11.51 -3.50
CA LEU A 222 1.06 11.62 -2.04
C LEU A 222 1.11 13.06 -1.56
N TYR A 223 0.90 14.01 -2.47
CA TYR A 223 0.81 15.45 -2.20
C TYR A 223 -0.17 15.79 -1.05
N GLU A 224 -1.33 15.12 -1.04
CA GLU A 224 -2.40 15.33 -0.04
C GLU A 224 -2.17 14.54 1.26
N SER A 225 -1.03 13.85 1.39
CA SER A 225 -0.75 12.99 2.53
C SER A 225 -0.57 13.82 3.82
N PRO A 226 -1.30 13.49 4.90
CA PRO A 226 -1.16 14.18 6.19
C PRO A 226 0.09 13.76 6.97
N PHE A 227 0.90 12.85 6.44
CA PHE A 227 2.03 12.24 7.15
C PHE A 227 3.34 12.95 6.82
N ARG A 228 4.04 13.45 7.86
CA ARG A 228 5.40 13.98 7.76
C ARG A 228 6.41 12.83 7.72
N LEU A 229 6.56 12.23 6.56
CA LEU A 229 7.48 11.11 6.33
C LEU A 229 8.42 11.44 5.17
N SER A 230 9.63 10.92 5.24
CA SER A 230 10.50 10.84 4.06
C SER A 230 9.99 9.78 3.08
N VAL A 231 10.42 9.87 1.82
CA VAL A 231 10.09 8.86 0.79
C VAL A 231 10.57 7.47 1.21
N LEU A 232 11.77 7.37 1.81
CA LEU A 232 12.29 6.09 2.31
C LEU A 232 11.41 5.49 3.40
N GLU A 233 11.03 6.28 4.41
CA GLU A 233 10.16 5.82 5.49
C GLU A 233 8.80 5.39 4.95
N TYR A 234 8.24 6.12 3.98
CA TYR A 234 7.00 5.74 3.31
C TYR A 234 7.12 4.38 2.60
N LEU A 235 8.21 4.13 1.86
CA LEU A 235 8.44 2.85 1.20
C LEU A 235 8.54 1.71 2.22
N VAL A 236 9.32 1.89 3.29
CA VAL A 236 9.42 0.87 4.35
C VAL A 236 8.07 0.62 5.02
N LEU A 237 7.34 1.68 5.37
CA LEU A 237 6.01 1.58 5.99
C LEU A 237 5.02 0.88 5.06
N TYR A 238 5.08 1.14 3.75
CA TYR A 238 4.25 0.48 2.76
C TYR A 238 4.52 -1.03 2.72
N LEU A 239 5.78 -1.44 2.73
CA LEU A 239 6.16 -2.86 2.74
C LEU A 239 5.71 -3.56 4.03
N VAL A 240 5.87 -2.90 5.18
CA VAL A 240 5.39 -3.39 6.47
C VAL A 240 3.87 -3.55 6.48
N LEU A 241 3.13 -2.57 5.94
CA LEU A 241 1.68 -2.63 5.85
C LEU A 241 1.22 -3.78 4.97
N LYS A 242 1.87 -4.00 3.81
CA LYS A 242 1.59 -5.15 2.94
C LYS A 242 1.83 -6.48 3.65
N PHE A 243 2.94 -6.59 4.38
CA PHE A 243 3.20 -7.77 5.20
C PHE A 243 2.10 -8.02 6.24
N ILE A 244 1.69 -7.00 7.00
CA ILE A 244 0.64 -7.12 8.03
C ILE A 244 -0.68 -7.56 7.40
N VAL A 245 -1.09 -6.95 6.28
CA VAL A 245 -2.33 -7.30 5.58
C VAL A 245 -2.28 -8.75 5.11
N CYS A 246 -1.24 -9.15 4.37
CA CYS A 246 -1.09 -10.52 3.87
C CYS A 246 -1.03 -11.55 5.01
N TYR A 247 -0.30 -11.23 6.08
CA TYR A 247 -0.20 -12.08 7.27
C TYR A 247 -1.55 -12.24 7.97
N SER A 248 -2.31 -11.15 8.12
CA SER A 248 -3.64 -11.20 8.74
C SER A 248 -4.60 -12.08 7.95
N VAL A 249 -4.59 -12.00 6.61
CA VAL A 249 -5.43 -12.82 5.74
C VAL A 249 -5.04 -14.30 5.84
N ALA A 250 -3.75 -14.61 5.72
CA ALA A 250 -3.25 -15.98 5.83
C ALA A 250 -3.52 -16.58 7.23
N GLY A 251 -3.25 -15.81 8.29
CA GLY A 251 -3.47 -16.20 9.68
C GLY A 251 -4.94 -16.48 9.99
N ASN A 252 -5.85 -15.59 9.54
CA ASN A 252 -7.29 -15.79 9.70
C ASN A 252 -7.78 -17.04 8.95
N ALA A 253 -7.30 -17.27 7.73
CA ALA A 253 -7.67 -18.46 6.95
C ALA A 253 -7.23 -19.77 7.63
N VAL A 254 -5.99 -19.83 8.13
CA VAL A 254 -5.47 -21.00 8.87
C VAL A 254 -6.24 -21.22 10.17
N ARG A 255 -6.56 -20.14 10.90
CA ARG A 255 -7.29 -20.21 12.17
C ARG A 255 -8.74 -20.67 11.98
N ALA A 256 -9.42 -20.18 10.94
CA ALA A 256 -10.81 -20.55 10.65
C ALA A 256 -10.97 -22.06 10.38
N GLU A 257 -10.02 -22.68 9.69
CA GLU A 257 -9.99 -24.13 9.50
C GLU A 257 -9.70 -24.89 10.81
N GLY A 258 -8.76 -24.39 11.61
CA GLY A 258 -8.48 -24.92 12.95
C GLY A 258 -9.71 -24.92 13.85
N GLU A 259 -10.56 -23.88 13.77
CA GLU A 259 -11.80 -23.72 14.54
C GLU A 259 -13.00 -24.50 13.98
N ARG A 260 -13.17 -24.60 12.65
CA ARG A 260 -14.16 -25.51 12.05
C ARG A 260 -13.92 -26.95 12.48
N PHE A 261 -12.66 -27.35 12.52
CA PHE A 261 -12.27 -28.64 13.05
C PHE A 261 -12.54 -28.75 14.58
N CYS A 262 -12.50 -27.64 15.34
CA CYS A 262 -12.77 -27.63 16.81
C CYS A 262 -14.22 -27.98 17.06
N ARG A 263 -15.14 -27.34 16.32
CA ARG A 263 -16.58 -27.62 16.43
C ARG A 263 -16.92 -29.05 16.05
N PHE A 264 -16.33 -29.57 14.97
CA PHE A 264 -16.61 -30.94 14.53
C PHE A 264 -16.12 -32.00 15.55
N THR A 265 -14.92 -31.82 16.10
CA THR A 265 -14.34 -32.75 17.08
C THR A 265 -14.95 -32.61 18.48
N GLY A 266 -15.27 -31.39 18.92
CA GLY A 266 -15.95 -31.13 20.19
C GLY A 266 -17.38 -31.69 20.23
N CYS A 267 -18.15 -31.54 19.15
CA CYS A 267 -19.48 -32.16 19.04
C CYS A 267 -19.40 -33.70 19.03
N CYS A 268 -18.42 -34.30 18.35
CA CYS A 268 -18.25 -35.75 18.36
C CYS A 268 -17.78 -36.28 19.71
N PHE A 269 -16.87 -35.60 20.41
CA PHE A 269 -16.39 -36.05 21.74
C PHE A 269 -17.48 -35.93 22.81
N PHE A 270 -18.31 -34.87 22.75
CA PHE A 270 -19.47 -34.72 23.64
C PHE A 270 -20.57 -35.76 23.36
N LYS A 271 -20.78 -36.13 22.08
CA LYS A 271 -21.69 -37.22 21.71
C LYS A 271 -21.17 -38.59 22.17
N ILE A 272 -19.86 -38.84 22.06
CA ILE A 272 -19.23 -40.10 22.52
C ILE A 272 -19.29 -40.21 24.04
N TYR A 273 -19.02 -39.15 24.80
CA TYR A 273 -19.16 -39.18 26.27
C TYR A 273 -20.61 -39.40 26.72
N LYS A 274 -21.58 -38.82 26.01
CA LYS A 274 -23.02 -39.03 26.29
C LYS A 274 -23.48 -40.45 25.91
N TYR A 275 -22.89 -41.08 24.88
CA TYR A 275 -23.18 -42.47 24.50
C TYR A 275 -22.50 -43.51 25.40
N HIS A 276 -21.28 -43.23 25.90
CA HIS A 276 -20.56 -44.15 26.80
C HIS A 276 -20.94 -44.01 28.28
N GLY A 277 -21.63 -42.93 28.67
CA GLY A 277 -22.13 -42.70 30.03
C GLY A 277 -23.43 -43.44 30.39
N ILE A 278 -24.03 -44.19 29.46
CA ILE A 278 -25.33 -44.88 29.68
C ILE A 278 -25.14 -46.38 30.02
N TYR A 279 -23.94 -46.95 29.88
CA TYR A 279 -23.70 -48.39 30.13
C TYR A 279 -23.06 -48.73 31.50
N LYS A 280 -23.16 -47.85 32.50
CA LYS A 280 -22.65 -48.13 33.86
C LYS A 280 -23.73 -48.09 34.95
N SER A 281 -24.93 -48.57 34.63
CA SER A 281 -26.00 -48.81 35.62
C SER A 281 -26.94 -49.96 35.24
N ILE A 282 -26.41 -51.12 34.85
CA ILE A 282 -27.16 -52.39 34.84
C ILE A 282 -26.21 -53.50 35.29
N SER A 283 -25.92 -53.53 36.60
CA SER A 283 -25.31 -54.66 37.32
C SER A 283 -25.53 -54.43 38.83
N CYS A 284 -26.79 -54.46 39.24
CA CYS A 284 -27.25 -54.68 40.61
C CYS A 284 -28.73 -55.04 40.56
N LEU A 285 -28.98 -56.25 40.06
CA LEU A 285 -29.98 -57.23 40.50
C LEU A 285 -29.68 -58.54 39.78
#